data_AF-A0A3R7KLT9-F1
#
_entry.id   AF-A0A3R7KLT9-F1
#
_cell.length_a   1.000
_cell.length_b   1.000
_cell.length_c   1.000
_cell.angle_alpha   90.00
_cell.angle_beta   90.00
_cell.angle_gamma   90.00
#
_symmetry.space_group_name_H-M   'P 1'
#
loop_
_entity.id
_entity.type
_entity.pdbx_description
1 polymer ?
#
loop_
_entity_poly.entity_id
_entity_poly.type
_entity_poly.pdbx_seq_one_letter_code
_entity_poly.pdbx_strand_id
1 'polypeptide(L)'
;MLAAAKSLVRVAGAAGSRRAPLLGPQISLFSTDAATMTPVVEKTKHTKLKIPTKRAASLLRQLEIEAVAKSAEGKDIDDFKPGDSVEVQYLLSRSSGRVQRVKGVVLARRNRGTGSSFVIRNHIGGYGYEQKIFLHSPLLQSVKVLQEAFIHKGKKRVRRAKLFYLREKAPSFTTV
;
A
#
# COMPACT_ATOMS: atom_id res chain seq x y z
N MET A 1 45.31 47.34 -0.86
CA MET A 1 46.24 47.18 -2.01
C MET A 1 45.42 46.63 -3.17
N LEU A 2 45.24 47.48 -4.20
CA LEU A 2 44.87 47.26 -5.62
C LEU A 2 43.96 46.07 -6.04
N ALA A 3 43.14 46.12 -7.09
CA ALA A 3 42.49 47.11 -7.97
C ALA A 3 42.04 46.30 -9.21
N ALA A 4 40.82 46.53 -9.74
CA ALA A 4 40.40 46.41 -11.15
C ALA A 4 38.85 46.44 -11.21
N ALA A 5 38.11 47.46 -11.66
CA ALA A 5 38.09 48.26 -12.90
C ALA A 5 37.09 47.76 -13.97
N LYS A 6 36.06 48.60 -14.19
CA LYS A 6 35.33 48.94 -15.44
C LYS A 6 34.36 47.93 -16.11
N SER A 7 33.07 48.32 -16.17
CA SER A 7 32.30 48.68 -17.40
C SER A 7 30.79 48.84 -17.06
N LEU A 8 30.16 50.03 -17.06
CA LEU A 8 29.53 50.77 -18.18
C LEU A 8 28.34 50.06 -18.89
N VAL A 9 27.13 50.63 -18.72
CA VAL A 9 26.10 51.01 -19.75
C VAL A 9 24.65 50.48 -19.61
N ARG A 10 23.72 51.47 -19.59
CA ARG A 10 22.31 51.60 -20.08
C ARG A 10 21.09 50.98 -19.36
N VAL A 11 20.35 51.88 -18.71
CA VAL A 11 18.96 52.35 -18.95
C VAL A 11 17.97 51.43 -19.70
N ALA A 12 16.87 51.10 -19.00
CA ALA A 12 15.47 51.08 -19.47
C ALA A 12 14.61 51.40 -18.22
N GLY A 13 13.61 52.28 -18.17
CA GLY A 13 12.61 52.67 -19.15
C GLY A 13 11.24 52.17 -18.69
N ALA A 14 10.24 53.07 -18.60
CA ALA A 14 8.82 52.90 -18.24
C ALA A 14 8.50 52.87 -16.73
N ALA A 15 7.98 53.93 -16.10
CA ALA A 15 6.71 54.66 -16.30
C ALA A 15 5.46 53.84 -15.95
N GLY A 16 4.71 54.30 -14.93
CA GLY A 16 3.29 53.98 -14.79
C GLY A 16 2.83 53.52 -13.40
N SER A 17 2.90 54.39 -12.40
CA SER A 17 2.12 54.25 -11.17
C SER A 17 0.63 54.47 -11.47
N ARG A 18 -0.12 53.39 -11.72
CA ARG A 18 -1.59 53.45 -11.72
C ARG A 18 -2.10 53.27 -10.30
N ARG A 19 -2.53 54.39 -9.71
CA ARG A 19 -3.44 54.41 -8.54
C ARG A 19 -4.79 53.82 -8.94
N ALA A 20 -5.36 53.00 -8.05
CA ALA A 20 -6.81 52.95 -7.79
C ALA A 20 -7.08 52.27 -6.43
N PRO A 21 -8.18 52.61 -5.73
CA PRO A 21 -8.19 52.78 -4.28
C PRO A 21 -9.02 51.75 -3.50
N LEU A 22 -8.78 51.74 -2.18
CA LEU A 22 -9.72 51.60 -1.05
C LEU A 22 -10.52 50.30 -0.85
N LEU A 23 -10.29 49.75 0.36
CA LEU A 23 -11.13 48.84 1.14
C LEU A 23 -12.62 48.87 0.76
N GLY A 24 -13.13 47.73 0.31
CA GLY A 24 -14.53 47.34 0.43
C GLY A 24 -14.70 46.28 1.54
N PRO A 25 -15.83 46.26 2.26
CA PRO A 25 -16.04 45.39 3.42
C PRO A 25 -16.29 43.93 3.02
N GLN A 26 -15.67 43.03 3.79
CA GLN A 26 -15.81 41.57 3.72
C GLN A 26 -17.23 41.12 4.06
N ILE A 27 -18.03 40.68 3.07
CA ILE A 27 -19.22 39.85 3.32
C ILE A 27 -19.45 38.90 2.14
N SER A 28 -19.11 37.62 2.33
CA SER A 28 -19.90 36.50 1.82
C SER A 28 -19.68 35.29 2.74
N LEU A 29 -20.40 35.30 3.87
CA LEU A 29 -20.81 34.08 4.56
C LEU A 29 -21.54 33.19 3.52
N PHE A 30 -21.37 31.87 3.64
CA PHE A 30 -21.99 30.81 2.82
C PHE A 30 -21.19 30.37 1.58
N SER A 31 -20.11 29.63 1.84
CA SER A 31 -19.66 28.55 0.95
C SER A 31 -20.02 27.22 1.64
N THR A 32 -21.19 26.68 1.35
CA THR A 32 -21.49 25.26 1.59
C THR A 32 -21.00 24.48 0.39
N ASP A 33 -19.68 24.29 0.28
CA ASP A 33 -19.12 23.29 -0.61
C ASP A 33 -19.31 21.93 0.05
N ALA A 34 -20.54 21.43 -0.02
CA ALA A 34 -20.81 20.01 0.08
C ALA A 34 -20.21 19.36 -1.16
N ALA A 35 -18.91 19.09 -1.09
CA ALA A 35 -18.21 18.24 -2.03
C ALA A 35 -18.88 16.87 -1.99
N THR A 36 -19.85 16.69 -2.89
CA THR A 36 -20.36 15.37 -3.24
C THR A 36 -19.15 14.65 -3.84
N MET A 37 -18.47 13.84 -3.02
CA MET A 37 -17.56 12.82 -3.49
C MET A 37 -18.39 11.82 -4.29
N THR A 38 -18.72 12.21 -5.51
CA THR A 38 -19.10 11.25 -6.53
C THR A 38 -17.88 10.33 -6.68
N PRO A 39 -18.04 9.01 -6.53
CA PRO A 39 -16.97 8.11 -6.94
C PRO A 39 -16.82 8.31 -8.44
N VAL A 40 -15.78 9.05 -8.83
CA VAL A 40 -15.33 9.14 -10.21
C VAL A 40 -14.93 7.74 -10.59
N VAL A 41 -15.88 6.98 -11.16
CA VAL A 41 -15.58 5.74 -11.86
C VAL A 41 -14.79 6.16 -13.09
N GLU A 42 -13.47 6.23 -12.94
CA GLU A 42 -12.55 6.49 -14.03
C GLU A 42 -12.83 5.47 -15.13
N LYS A 43 -13.44 5.93 -16.22
CA LYS A 43 -13.74 5.11 -17.38
C LYS A 43 -12.42 4.61 -17.94
N THR A 44 -12.12 3.33 -17.71
CA THR A 44 -10.88 2.71 -18.18
C THR A 44 -10.77 2.89 -19.70
N LYS A 45 -9.62 3.39 -20.17
CA LYS A 45 -9.40 3.61 -21.60
C LYS A 45 -9.51 2.27 -22.33
N HIS A 46 -10.60 2.07 -23.08
CA HIS A 46 -10.80 0.86 -23.89
C HIS A 46 -9.74 0.81 -25.00
N THR A 47 -8.68 0.04 -24.78
CA THR A 47 -7.72 -0.26 -25.84
C THR A 47 -8.39 -1.19 -26.85
N LYS A 48 -8.55 -0.70 -28.09
CA LYS A 48 -9.11 -1.50 -29.20
C LYS A 48 -8.10 -2.59 -29.59
N LEU A 49 -8.18 -3.75 -28.94
CA LEU A 49 -7.38 -4.92 -29.28
C LEU A 49 -8.09 -5.71 -30.38
N LYS A 50 -7.47 -5.78 -31.57
CA LYS A 50 -8.04 -6.46 -32.75
C LYS A 50 -8.04 -7.99 -32.62
N ILE A 51 -7.05 -8.55 -31.92
CA ILE A 51 -6.88 -10.01 -31.77
C ILE A 51 -7.78 -10.51 -30.62
N PRO A 52 -8.66 -11.51 -30.85
CA PRO A 52 -9.64 -11.95 -29.86
C PRO A 52 -8.99 -12.49 -28.57
N THR A 53 -7.89 -13.23 -28.67
CA THR A 53 -7.15 -13.75 -27.50
C THR A 53 -6.59 -12.62 -26.63
N LYS A 54 -6.02 -11.59 -27.26
CA LYS A 54 -5.52 -10.40 -26.53
C LYS A 54 -6.67 -9.62 -25.89
N ARG A 55 -7.81 -9.51 -26.57
CA ARG A 55 -9.00 -8.86 -26.02
C ARG A 55 -9.53 -9.61 -24.80
N ALA A 56 -9.67 -10.94 -24.88
CA ALA A 56 -10.09 -11.78 -23.75
C ALA A 56 -9.14 -11.65 -22.55
N ALA A 57 -7.82 -11.69 -22.78
CA ALA A 57 -6.83 -11.51 -21.72
C ALA A 57 -6.92 -10.12 -21.04
N SER A 58 -7.21 -9.06 -21.82
CA SER A 58 -7.43 -7.72 -21.29
C SER A 58 -8.68 -7.66 -20.40
N LEU A 59 -9.78 -8.25 -20.85
CA LEU A 59 -11.04 -8.32 -20.09
C LEU A 59 -10.84 -9.09 -18.78
N LEU A 60 -10.16 -10.24 -18.82
CA LEU A 60 -9.86 -11.01 -17.61
C LEU A 60 -9.03 -10.20 -16.60
N ARG A 61 -8.03 -9.45 -17.08
CA ARG A 61 -7.23 -8.57 -16.22
C ARG A 61 -8.07 -7.46 -15.57
N GLN A 62 -9.02 -6.88 -16.32
CA GLN A 62 -9.94 -5.88 -15.77
C GLN A 62 -10.81 -6.48 -14.66
N LEU A 63 -11.41 -7.64 -14.92
CA LEU A 63 -12.21 -8.36 -13.93
C LEU A 63 -11.40 -8.73 -12.67
N GLU A 64 -10.13 -9.14 -12.83
CA GLU A 64 -9.25 -9.41 -11.68
C GLU A 64 -8.99 -8.15 -10.84
N ILE A 65 -8.74 -7.01 -11.47
CA ILE A 65 -8.51 -5.73 -10.76
C ILE A 65 -9.77 -5.31 -10.01
N GLU A 66 -10.94 -5.39 -10.66
CA GLU A 66 -12.23 -5.11 -10.03
C GLU A 66 -12.50 -6.03 -8.84
N ALA A 67 -12.22 -7.33 -8.97
CA ALA A 67 -12.40 -8.30 -7.90
C ALA A 67 -11.46 -8.02 -6.72
N VAL A 68 -10.21 -7.62 -6.99
CA VAL A 68 -9.25 -7.23 -5.94
C VAL A 68 -9.70 -5.96 -5.23
N ALA A 69 -10.15 -4.93 -5.95
CA ALA A 69 -10.64 -3.69 -5.37
C ALA A 69 -11.83 -3.95 -4.43
N LYS A 70 -12.85 -4.68 -4.91
CA LYS A 70 -14.03 -5.10 -4.12
C LYS A 70 -13.64 -5.88 -2.86
N SER A 71 -12.59 -6.70 -2.94
CA SER A 71 -12.14 -7.53 -1.82
C SER A 71 -11.28 -6.77 -0.80
N ALA A 72 -10.74 -5.61 -1.18
CA ALA A 72 -9.92 -4.75 -0.34
C ALA A 72 -10.76 -3.72 0.43
N GLU A 73 -11.96 -3.39 -0.06
CA GLU A 73 -12.92 -2.51 0.61
C GLU A 73 -13.20 -2.99 2.05
N GLY A 74 -12.97 -2.10 3.02
CA GLY A 74 -13.27 -2.34 4.44
C GLY A 74 -12.26 -3.22 5.20
N LYS A 75 -11.10 -3.57 4.61
CA LYS A 75 -10.04 -4.32 5.30
C LYS A 75 -8.84 -3.43 5.62
N ASP A 76 -8.34 -3.57 6.84
CA ASP A 76 -7.12 -2.91 7.30
C ASP A 76 -5.93 -3.85 7.09
N ILE A 77 -5.18 -3.62 6.01
CA ILE A 77 -4.05 -4.47 5.58
C ILE A 77 -2.82 -3.57 5.40
N ASP A 78 -1.87 -3.70 6.32
CA ASP A 78 -0.57 -3.03 6.21
C ASP A 78 0.26 -3.60 5.04
N ASP A 79 1.17 -2.79 4.48
CA ASP A 79 2.14 -3.32 3.51
C ASP A 79 3.28 -4.02 4.24
N PHE A 80 3.36 -5.34 4.06
CA PHE A 80 4.38 -6.17 4.68
C PHE A 80 5.22 -6.92 3.64
N LYS A 81 6.46 -7.25 4.02
CA LYS A 81 7.43 -7.94 3.18
C LYS A 81 7.86 -9.26 3.82
N PRO A 82 8.41 -10.19 3.03
CA PRO A 82 9.02 -11.39 3.59
C PRO A 82 10.10 -11.01 4.62
N GLY A 83 10.07 -11.63 5.78
CA GLY A 83 10.99 -11.39 6.90
C GLY A 83 10.48 -10.43 7.97
N ASP A 84 9.30 -9.84 7.76
CA ASP A 84 8.60 -9.06 8.79
C ASP A 84 7.77 -9.98 9.70
N SER A 85 7.54 -9.54 10.94
CA SER A 85 6.64 -10.18 11.89
C SER A 85 5.26 -9.54 11.80
N VAL A 86 4.23 -10.37 11.69
CA VAL A 86 2.86 -9.94 11.40
C VAL A 86 1.90 -10.61 12.37
N GLU A 87 0.91 -9.84 12.84
CA GLU A 87 -0.28 -10.34 13.53
C GLU A 87 -1.46 -10.34 12.56
N VAL A 88 -2.08 -11.49 12.40
CA VAL A 88 -3.24 -11.69 11.54
C VAL A 88 -4.45 -12.04 12.38
N GLN A 89 -5.55 -11.33 12.14
CA GLN A 89 -6.85 -11.65 12.71
C GLN A 89 -7.70 -12.37 11.66
N TYR A 90 -8.10 -13.59 11.99
CA TYR A 90 -8.84 -14.48 11.11
C TYR A 90 -10.14 -14.94 11.76
N LEU A 91 -11.22 -14.91 11.00
CA LEU A 91 -12.50 -15.44 11.45
C LEU A 91 -12.52 -16.97 11.28
N LEU A 92 -12.75 -17.72 12.36
CA LEU A 92 -12.69 -19.19 12.31
C LEU A 92 -13.84 -19.80 11.50
N SER A 93 -15.04 -19.27 11.66
CA SER A 93 -16.21 -19.65 10.86
C SER A 93 -17.08 -18.42 10.65
N ARG A 94 -17.73 -18.37 9.49
CA ARG A 94 -18.61 -17.26 9.11
C ARG A 94 -19.83 -17.12 10.03
N SER A 95 -20.22 -18.19 10.72
CA SER A 95 -21.40 -18.21 11.61
C SER A 95 -21.08 -17.80 13.05
N SER A 96 -19.94 -18.23 13.59
CA SER A 96 -19.69 -18.18 15.03
C SER A 96 -18.95 -16.94 15.52
N GLY A 97 -18.65 -15.98 14.63
CA GLY A 97 -18.09 -14.66 14.99
C GLY A 97 -16.70 -14.69 15.67
N ARG A 98 -16.16 -15.88 15.97
CA ARG A 98 -14.94 -16.05 16.77
C ARG A 98 -13.72 -15.69 15.95
N VAL A 99 -13.01 -14.66 16.40
CA VAL A 99 -11.77 -14.19 15.79
C VAL A 99 -10.59 -14.90 16.45
N GLN A 100 -9.78 -15.57 15.64
CA GLN A 100 -8.49 -16.13 16.02
C GLN A 100 -7.38 -15.17 15.63
N ARG A 101 -6.42 -14.97 16.53
CA ARG A 101 -5.22 -14.18 16.27
C ARG A 101 -4.04 -15.12 16.06
N VAL A 102 -3.32 -14.93 14.96
CA VAL A 102 -2.15 -15.72 14.60
C VAL A 102 -0.99 -14.76 14.40
N LYS A 103 0.13 -15.03 15.09
CA LYS A 103 1.36 -14.25 14.98
C LYS A 103 2.44 -15.09 14.33
N GLY A 104 3.32 -14.45 13.57
CA GLY A 104 4.54 -15.08 13.12
C GLY A 104 5.27 -14.29 12.04
N VAL A 105 6.37 -14.86 11.56
CA VAL A 105 7.22 -14.29 10.53
C VAL A 105 6.71 -14.65 9.15
N VAL A 106 6.65 -13.68 8.23
CA VAL A 106 6.27 -13.91 6.84
C VAL A 106 7.42 -14.59 6.09
N LEU A 107 7.23 -15.84 5.66
CA LEU A 107 8.21 -16.59 4.87
C LEU A 107 8.21 -16.16 3.40
N ALA A 108 7.03 -15.98 2.84
CA ALA A 108 6.85 -15.75 1.42
C ALA A 108 5.53 -15.04 1.16
N ARG A 109 5.53 -14.14 0.18
CA ARG A 109 4.33 -13.49 -0.37
C ARG A 109 4.23 -13.84 -1.86
N ARG A 110 3.04 -14.24 -2.30
CA ARG A 110 2.70 -14.54 -3.69
C ARG A 110 1.65 -13.54 -4.14
N ASN A 111 1.96 -12.78 -5.18
CA ASN A 111 1.05 -11.81 -5.78
C ASN A 111 0.44 -12.43 -7.04
N ARG A 112 -0.86 -12.74 -7.01
CA ARG A 112 -1.61 -13.35 -8.13
C ARG A 112 -3.05 -12.85 -8.15
N GLY A 113 -3.23 -11.53 -8.28
CA GLY A 113 -4.56 -10.89 -8.27
C GLY A 113 -5.35 -11.29 -7.03
N THR A 114 -6.57 -11.78 -7.23
CA THR A 114 -7.46 -12.29 -6.16
C THR A 114 -6.85 -13.47 -5.38
N GLY A 115 -6.00 -14.28 -6.02
CA GLY A 115 -5.32 -15.44 -5.41
C GLY A 115 -4.04 -15.09 -4.65
N SER A 116 -3.81 -13.81 -4.35
CA SER A 116 -2.64 -13.38 -3.60
C SER A 116 -2.64 -13.96 -2.18
N SER A 117 -1.52 -14.53 -1.77
CA SER A 117 -1.38 -15.25 -0.51
C SER A 117 0.00 -15.08 0.08
N PHE A 118 0.12 -15.31 1.38
CA PHE A 118 1.38 -15.28 2.09
C PHE A 118 1.43 -16.44 3.09
N VAL A 119 2.65 -16.82 3.48
CA VAL A 119 2.88 -17.90 4.42
C VAL A 119 3.53 -17.32 5.67
N ILE A 120 2.92 -17.60 6.81
CA ILE A 120 3.42 -17.23 8.13
C ILE A 120 4.02 -18.47 8.78
N ARG A 121 5.12 -18.30 9.51
CA ARG A 121 5.69 -19.32 10.36
C ARG A 121 5.87 -18.79 11.78
N ASN A 122 5.57 -19.61 12.77
CA ASN A 122 5.88 -19.36 14.18
C ASN A 122 6.34 -20.67 14.85
N HIS A 123 6.99 -20.59 15.99
CA HIS A 123 7.25 -21.73 16.86
C HIS A 123 6.56 -21.51 18.21
N ILE A 124 5.58 -22.35 18.53
CA ILE A 124 4.78 -22.25 19.75
C ILE A 124 4.92 -23.56 20.52
N GLY A 125 5.30 -23.50 21.79
CA GLY A 125 5.38 -24.68 22.66
C GLY A 125 6.34 -25.77 22.14
N GLY A 126 7.40 -25.40 21.42
CA GLY A 126 8.37 -26.33 20.83
C GLY A 126 7.99 -26.86 19.44
N TYR A 127 6.77 -26.63 18.96
CA TYR A 127 6.32 -27.08 17.66
C TYR A 127 6.37 -25.96 16.62
N GLY A 128 6.82 -26.28 15.40
CA GLY A 128 6.79 -25.36 14.27
C GLY A 128 5.39 -25.29 13.65
N TYR A 129 4.81 -24.10 13.63
CA TYR A 129 3.53 -23.81 13.01
C TYR A 129 3.73 -23.05 11.71
N GLU A 130 3.15 -23.53 10.61
CA GLU A 130 3.09 -22.82 9.33
C GLU A 130 1.65 -22.68 8.87
N GLN A 131 1.26 -21.48 8.45
CA GLN A 131 -0.07 -21.22 7.92
C GLN A 131 0.01 -20.38 6.65
N LYS A 132 -0.70 -20.83 5.61
CA LYS A 132 -0.89 -20.08 4.37
C LYS A 132 -2.20 -19.32 4.42
N ILE A 133 -2.16 -18.02 4.21
CA ILE A 133 -3.30 -17.11 4.29
C ILE A 133 -3.48 -16.38 2.95
N PHE A 134 -4.72 -16.22 2.53
CA PHE A 134 -5.08 -15.47 1.32
C PHE A 134 -5.46 -14.03 1.70
N LEU A 135 -4.85 -13.05 1.01
CA LEU A 135 -5.05 -11.61 1.30
C LEU A 135 -6.48 -11.16 1.03
N HIS A 136 -7.09 -11.66 -0.04
CA HIS A 136 -8.43 -11.26 -0.44
C HIS A 136 -9.53 -12.18 0.10
N SER A 137 -9.21 -13.06 1.05
CA SER A 137 -10.21 -13.92 1.69
C SER A 137 -11.23 -13.08 2.45
N PRO A 138 -12.54 -13.42 2.41
CA PRO A 138 -13.56 -12.75 3.23
C PRO A 138 -13.45 -13.07 4.72
N LEU A 139 -12.67 -14.09 5.10
CA LEU A 139 -12.45 -14.48 6.49
C LEU A 139 -11.30 -13.71 7.15
N LEU A 140 -10.47 -13.03 6.35
CA LEU A 140 -9.40 -12.18 6.84
C LEU A 140 -9.96 -10.82 7.27
N GLN A 141 -9.71 -10.43 8.52
CA GLN A 141 -10.20 -9.16 9.07
C GLN A 141 -9.13 -8.07 9.01
N SER A 142 -7.97 -8.33 9.62
CA SER A 142 -6.86 -7.38 9.65
C SER A 142 -5.51 -8.08 9.59
N VAL A 143 -4.53 -7.36 9.05
CA VAL A 143 -3.13 -7.77 8.98
C VAL A 143 -2.28 -6.60 9.46
N LYS A 144 -1.65 -6.75 10.62
CA LYS A 144 -0.83 -5.71 11.25
C LYS A 144 0.62 -6.10 11.30
N VAL A 145 1.52 -5.20 10.93
CA VAL A 145 2.96 -5.42 11.07
C VAL A 145 3.35 -5.13 12.52
N LEU A 146 3.90 -6.14 13.21
CA LEU A 146 4.43 -5.98 14.56
C LEU A 146 5.85 -5.43 14.54
N GLN A 147 6.70 -6.01 13.68
CA GLN A 147 8.09 -5.63 13.58
C GLN A 147 8.62 -5.83 12.15
N GLU A 148 9.19 -4.78 11.59
CA GLU A 148 9.91 -4.85 10.33
C GLU A 148 11.26 -5.56 10.50
N ALA A 149 11.64 -6.37 9.51
CA ALA A 149 12.93 -7.07 9.45
C ALA A 149 13.27 -7.88 10.73
N PHE A 150 12.28 -8.61 11.25
CA PHE A 150 12.36 -9.39 12.49
C PHE A 150 13.59 -10.32 12.54
N ILE A 151 13.89 -11.03 11.45
CA ILE A 151 14.94 -12.06 11.38
C ILE A 151 16.34 -11.52 11.71
N HIS A 152 16.62 -10.27 11.36
CA HIS A 152 17.89 -9.62 11.64
C HIS A 152 17.80 -8.63 12.81
N LYS A 153 16.78 -8.78 13.67
CA LYS A 153 16.50 -7.87 14.79
C LYS A 153 16.39 -6.40 14.35
N GLY A 154 15.76 -6.16 13.21
CA GLY A 154 15.60 -4.82 12.64
C GLY A 154 16.86 -4.22 11.97
N LYS A 155 18.01 -4.91 11.98
CA LYS A 155 19.27 -4.35 11.45
C LYS A 155 19.30 -4.28 9.92
N LYS A 156 18.72 -5.28 9.27
CA LYS A 156 18.85 -5.46 7.81
C LYS A 156 17.67 -6.21 7.24
N ARG A 157 17.28 -5.86 6.01
CA ARG A 157 16.30 -6.62 5.25
C ARG A 157 16.89 -7.95 4.77
N VAL A 158 16.05 -8.98 4.73
CA VAL A 158 16.40 -10.27 4.13
C VAL A 158 16.67 -10.12 2.64
N ARG A 159 17.63 -10.90 2.13
CA ARG A 159 18.04 -10.85 0.72
C ARG A 159 17.19 -11.76 -0.18
N ARG A 160 16.61 -12.82 0.37
CA ARG A 160 15.80 -13.79 -0.39
C ARG A 160 14.34 -13.37 -0.37
N ALA A 161 13.66 -13.47 -1.50
CA ALA A 161 12.21 -13.19 -1.61
C ALA A 161 11.34 -14.25 -0.92
N LYS A 162 11.85 -15.47 -0.76
CA LYS A 162 11.19 -16.57 -0.05
C LYS A 162 12.17 -17.19 0.95
N LEU A 163 11.75 -17.30 2.19
CA LEU A 163 12.59 -17.64 3.34
C LEU A 163 12.39 -19.08 3.82
N PHE A 164 12.15 -20.02 2.89
CA PHE A 164 11.89 -21.42 3.24
C PHE A 164 13.06 -22.10 3.96
N TYR A 165 14.27 -21.53 3.89
CA TYR A 165 15.42 -22.00 4.66
C TYR A 165 15.21 -21.87 6.19
N LEU A 166 14.27 -21.04 6.65
CA LEU A 166 13.95 -20.93 8.08
C LEU A 166 13.34 -22.21 8.67
N ARG A 167 12.91 -23.16 7.83
CA ARG A 167 12.44 -24.48 8.28
C ARG A 167 13.52 -25.31 8.96
N GLU A 168 14.75 -25.17 8.49
CA GLU A 168 15.93 -25.91 8.95
C GLU A 168 16.76 -25.11 9.97
N LYS A 169 16.39 -23.85 10.21
CA LYS A 169 17.12 -22.98 11.13
C LYS A 169 16.58 -23.09 12.55
N ALA A 170 17.36 -22.55 13.48
CA ALA A 170 16.99 -22.50 14.88
C ALA A 170 15.63 -21.79 15.06
N PRO A 171 14.80 -22.23 16.02
CA PRO A 171 13.47 -21.65 16.26
C PRO A 171 13.53 -20.17 16.64
N SER A 172 14.68 -19.69 17.17
CA SER A 172 14.89 -18.28 17.54
C SER A 172 14.64 -17.27 16.42
N PHE A 173 14.76 -17.68 15.16
CA PHE A 173 14.53 -16.80 14.02
C PHE A 173 13.05 -16.60 13.69
N THR A 174 12.16 -17.38 14.30
CA THR A 174 10.77 -17.47 13.89
C THR A 174 9.78 -17.47 15.06
N THR A 175 10.25 -17.73 16.28
CA THR A 175 9.47 -17.48 17.50
C THR A 175 9.19 -15.98 17.64
N VAL A 176 7.92 -15.61 17.51
CA VAL A 176 7.39 -14.24 17.72
C VAL A 176 6.62 -14.19 19.02
#